data_AF-U5NYE1-F1
#
_entry.id   AF-U5NYE1-F1
#
_cell.length_a   1.000
_cell.length_b   1.000
_cell.length_c   1.000
_cell.angle_alpha   90.00
_cell.angle_beta   90.00
_cell.angle_gamma   90.00
#
_symmetry.space_group_name_H-M   'P 1'
#
loop_
_entity.id
_entity.type
_entity.pdbx_description
1 polymer ?
#
loop_
_entity_poly.entity_id
_entity_poly.type
_entity_poly.pdbx_seq_one_letter_code
_entity_poly.pdbx_strand_id
1 'polypeptide(L)'
;RMFHESTQSDQALYGRLVPKLKTGRQFSQIQINRLKRLGIVETDPDKLTEEEIKKFVRLNIDPETITWQRVMDTNDRFLRKITIGQSPTEKGHTRECQFDISVASEIMAVLALTTSLADMRERLGRMVIASDTSGNPVTAEDLGVSGALTVLM
;
A
#
# COMPACT_ATOMS: atom_id res chain seq x y z
N ARG A 1 -4.11 -4.08 5.11
CA ARG A 1 -4.69 -4.08 3.74
C ARG A 1 -5.25 -5.44 3.34
N MET A 2 -4.42 -6.49 3.20
CA MET A 2 -4.87 -7.85 2.83
C MET A 2 -6.02 -8.38 3.69
N PHE A 3 -5.95 -8.21 5.02
CA PHE A 3 -7.02 -8.62 5.93
C PHE A 3 -8.37 -7.92 5.68
N HIS A 4 -8.35 -6.63 5.31
CA HIS A 4 -9.59 -5.90 4.99
C HIS A 4 -10.14 -6.34 3.65
N GLU A 5 -9.28 -6.63 2.68
CA GLU A 5 -9.69 -7.22 1.41
C GLU A 5 -10.34 -8.60 1.67
N SER A 6 -9.70 -9.51 2.39
CA SER A 6 -10.24 -10.87 2.60
C SER A 6 -11.59 -10.92 3.34
N THR A 7 -11.95 -9.89 4.11
CA THR A 7 -13.12 -9.91 5.00
C THR A 7 -14.27 -8.99 4.60
N GLN A 8 -14.07 -8.07 3.65
CA GLN A 8 -15.05 -7.03 3.33
C GLN A 8 -15.50 -7.10 1.87
N SER A 9 -16.73 -6.65 1.60
CA SER A 9 -17.24 -6.50 0.25
C SER A 9 -16.60 -5.31 -0.47
N ASP A 10 -16.61 -5.34 -1.81
CA ASP A 10 -16.03 -4.27 -2.65
C ASP A 10 -16.69 -2.92 -2.38
N GLN A 11 -18.01 -2.90 -2.21
CA GLN A 11 -18.76 -1.70 -1.86
C GLN A 11 -18.39 -1.14 -0.48
N ALA A 12 -18.17 -2.01 0.51
CA ALA A 12 -17.76 -1.58 1.84
C ALA A 12 -16.32 -1.04 1.85
N LEU A 13 -15.42 -1.60 1.04
CA LEU A 13 -14.07 -1.06 0.85
C LEU A 13 -14.13 0.28 0.12
N TYR A 14 -14.92 0.38 -0.95
CA TYR A 14 -15.10 1.60 -1.71
C TYR A 14 -15.62 2.74 -0.85
N GLY A 15 -16.67 2.49 -0.06
CA GLY A 15 -17.24 3.49 0.84
C GLY A 15 -16.29 3.99 1.92
N ARG A 16 -15.28 3.19 2.32
CA ARG A 16 -14.23 3.64 3.26
C ARG A 16 -13.12 4.41 2.57
N LEU A 17 -12.73 4.02 1.36
CA LEU A 17 -11.70 4.71 0.57
C LEU A 17 -12.21 6.04 0.01
N VAL A 18 -13.48 6.08 -0.41
CA VAL A 18 -14.14 7.24 -1.02
C VAL A 18 -15.44 7.51 -0.25
N PRO A 19 -15.33 8.05 0.98
CA PRO A 19 -16.49 8.36 1.80
C PRO A 19 -17.35 9.43 1.14
N LYS A 20 -18.68 9.31 1.31
CA LYS A 20 -19.62 10.31 0.83
C LYS A 20 -19.62 11.50 1.80
N LEU A 21 -19.10 12.63 1.36
CA LEU A 21 -19.14 13.88 2.11
C LEU A 21 -20.44 14.64 1.81
N LYS A 22 -20.71 15.72 2.57
CA LYS A 22 -21.86 16.61 2.29
C LYS A 22 -21.81 17.20 0.88
N THR A 23 -20.61 17.38 0.33
CA THR A 23 -20.33 17.90 -1.01
C THR A 23 -20.31 16.82 -2.09
N GLY A 24 -20.62 15.56 -1.76
CA GLY A 24 -20.51 14.40 -2.65
C GLY A 24 -19.25 13.57 -2.41
N ARG A 25 -19.01 12.59 -3.28
CA ARG A 25 -17.76 11.82 -3.31
C ARG A 25 -16.74 12.52 -4.19
N GLN A 26 -15.47 12.50 -3.78
CA GLN A 26 -14.37 13.03 -4.57
C GLN A 26 -13.15 12.12 -4.41
N PHE A 27 -12.44 11.88 -5.51
CA PHE A 27 -11.16 11.18 -5.46
C PHE A 27 -10.05 12.13 -5.01
N SER A 28 -9.15 11.62 -4.17
CA SER A 28 -7.88 12.29 -3.87
C SER A 28 -6.91 12.13 -5.05
N GLN A 29 -5.84 12.94 -5.08
CA GLN A 29 -4.82 12.84 -6.13
C GLN A 29 -4.20 11.45 -6.25
N ILE A 30 -3.98 10.78 -5.11
CA ILE A 30 -3.45 9.40 -5.05
C ILE A 30 -4.43 8.43 -5.72
N GLN A 31 -5.72 8.58 -5.45
CA GLN A 31 -6.76 7.74 -6.04
C GLN A 31 -6.88 7.95 -7.55
N ILE A 32 -6.76 9.20 -8.01
CA ILE A 32 -6.70 9.52 -9.45
C ILE A 32 -5.48 8.87 -10.09
N ASN A 33 -4.31 8.92 -9.45
CA ASN A 33 -3.10 8.27 -9.94
C ASN A 33 -3.30 6.76 -10.08
N ARG A 34 -3.96 6.13 -9.10
CA ARG A 34 -4.30 4.71 -9.14
C ARG A 34 -5.26 4.38 -10.29
N LEU A 35 -6.32 5.16 -10.49
CA LEU A 35 -7.26 4.96 -11.63
C LEU A 35 -6.53 5.00 -12.97
N LYS A 36 -5.68 6.01 -13.17
CA LYS A 36 -4.83 6.13 -14.37
C LYS A 36 -3.98 4.90 -14.59
N ARG A 37 -3.35 4.38 -13.53
CA ARG A 37 -2.50 3.19 -13.61
C ARG A 37 -3.28 1.92 -13.93
N LEU A 38 -4.53 1.84 -13.48
CA LEU A 38 -5.45 0.73 -13.80
C LEU A 38 -6.08 0.88 -15.19
N GLY A 39 -5.80 1.96 -15.93
CA GLY A 39 -6.40 2.25 -17.23
C GLY A 39 -7.87 2.68 -17.15
N ILE A 40 -8.33 3.13 -15.97
CA ILE A 40 -9.71 3.59 -15.75
C ILE A 40 -9.76 5.09 -16.07
N VAL A 41 -10.55 5.44 -17.09
CA VAL A 41 -10.67 6.83 -17.60
C VAL A 41 -11.70 7.62 -16.80
N GLU A 42 -12.73 6.96 -16.26
CA GLU A 42 -13.75 7.61 -15.45
C GLU A 42 -13.16 8.13 -14.14
N THR A 43 -13.43 9.40 -13.85
CA THR A 43 -12.92 10.12 -12.67
C THR A 43 -14.03 10.59 -11.74
N ASP A 44 -15.29 10.36 -12.11
CA ASP A 44 -16.45 10.58 -11.25
C ASP A 44 -16.68 9.33 -10.37
N PRO A 45 -16.52 9.43 -9.03
CA PRO A 45 -16.69 8.30 -8.13
C PRO A 45 -18.04 7.58 -8.19
N ASP A 46 -19.09 8.27 -8.63
CA ASP A 46 -20.44 7.69 -8.67
C ASP A 46 -20.76 7.04 -10.03
N LYS A 47 -19.85 7.14 -11.02
CA LYS A 47 -20.02 6.54 -12.36
C LYS A 47 -19.18 5.28 -12.61
N LEU A 48 -18.31 4.89 -11.68
CA LEU A 48 -17.52 3.66 -11.84
C LEU A 48 -18.45 2.44 -11.88
N THR A 49 -18.18 1.54 -12.82
CA THR A 49 -18.81 0.22 -12.89
C THR A 49 -18.37 -0.67 -11.71
N GLU A 50 -19.12 -1.72 -11.41
CA GLU A 50 -18.76 -2.66 -10.33
C GLU A 50 -17.38 -3.30 -10.55
N GLU A 51 -17.03 -3.61 -11.80
CA GLU A 51 -15.72 -4.17 -12.16
C GLU A 51 -14.58 -3.15 -11.97
N GLU A 52 -14.81 -1.88 -12.30
CA GLU A 52 -13.84 -0.80 -12.05
C GLU A 52 -13.68 -0.55 -10.55
N ILE A 53 -14.77 -0.54 -9.79
CA ILE A 53 -14.73 -0.44 -8.32
C ILE A 53 -13.91 -1.60 -7.76
N LYS A 54 -14.17 -2.83 -8.18
CA LYS A 54 -13.44 -4.01 -7.72
C LYS A 54 -11.94 -3.90 -8.00
N LYS A 55 -11.54 -3.55 -9.22
CA LYS A 55 -10.12 -3.32 -9.58
C LYS A 55 -9.49 -2.18 -8.77
N PHE A 56 -10.25 -1.10 -8.55
CA PHE A 56 -9.78 0.05 -7.78
C PHE A 56 -9.56 -0.31 -6.31
N VAL A 57 -10.52 -0.96 -5.66
CA VAL A 57 -10.50 -1.22 -4.21
C VAL A 57 -9.73 -2.46 -3.80
N ARG A 58 -9.31 -3.32 -4.73
CA ARG A 58 -8.53 -4.53 -4.44
C ARG A 58 -7.09 -4.35 -4.92
N LEU A 59 -6.12 -4.54 -4.04
CA LEU A 59 -4.72 -4.67 -4.47
C LEU A 59 -4.39 -6.10 -4.85
N ASN A 60 -5.12 -7.08 -4.29
CA ASN A 60 -4.85 -8.51 -4.50
C ASN A 60 -3.36 -8.86 -4.31
N ILE A 61 -2.74 -8.30 -3.27
CA ILE A 61 -1.34 -8.58 -2.94
C ILE A 61 -1.17 -10.08 -2.74
N ASP A 62 -0.19 -10.65 -3.42
CA ASP A 62 0.28 -12.01 -3.15
C ASP A 62 1.22 -11.96 -1.92
N PRO A 63 0.83 -12.57 -0.78
CA PRO A 63 1.63 -12.54 0.45
C PRO A 63 3.05 -13.07 0.28
N GLU A 64 3.27 -14.04 -0.61
CA GLU A 64 4.58 -14.67 -0.83
C GLU A 64 5.55 -13.76 -1.59
N THR A 65 5.02 -12.74 -2.26
CA THR A 65 5.81 -11.77 -3.05
C THR A 65 6.16 -10.51 -2.27
N ILE A 66 5.76 -10.41 -0.98
CA ILE A 66 6.06 -9.24 -0.16
C ILE A 66 7.57 -9.17 0.09
N THR A 67 8.22 -8.26 -0.62
CA THR A 67 9.65 -7.97 -0.44
C THR A 67 9.89 -6.99 0.71
N TRP A 68 8.88 -6.20 1.08
CA TRP A 68 9.01 -5.16 2.09
C TRP A 68 9.16 -5.73 3.50
N GLN A 69 10.34 -5.52 4.09
CA GLN A 69 10.66 -5.93 5.46
C GLN A 69 10.44 -4.79 6.46
N ARG A 70 10.44 -5.15 7.75
CA ARG A 70 10.36 -4.16 8.84
C ARG A 70 11.76 -3.69 9.19
N VAL A 71 11.85 -2.59 9.95
CA VAL A 71 13.13 -2.07 10.41
C VAL A 71 13.13 -1.75 11.89
N MET A 72 14.31 -1.86 12.50
CA MET A 72 14.60 -1.43 13.87
C MET A 72 16.05 -0.93 13.93
N ASP A 73 16.32 0.13 14.69
CA ASP A 73 17.67 0.68 14.85
C ASP A 73 18.40 0.07 16.06
N THR A 74 18.46 -1.26 16.09
CA THR A 74 19.11 -2.03 17.16
C THR A 74 19.78 -3.26 16.57
N ASN A 75 20.93 -3.64 17.12
CA ASN A 75 21.60 -4.87 16.75
C ASN A 75 20.89 -6.09 17.38
N ASP A 76 19.82 -6.57 16.75
CA ASP A 76 19.10 -7.78 17.17
C ASP A 76 19.10 -8.85 16.06
N ARG A 77 19.89 -9.91 16.26
CA ARG A 77 20.01 -10.98 15.28
C ARG A 77 18.81 -11.93 15.25
N PHE A 78 18.01 -12.00 16.32
CA PHE A 78 16.88 -12.93 16.41
C PHE A 78 15.72 -12.50 15.50
N LEU A 79 15.69 -11.24 15.08
CA LEU A 79 14.67 -10.71 14.18
C LEU A 79 14.95 -10.97 12.68
N ARG A 80 16.07 -11.61 12.33
CA ARG A 80 16.44 -11.91 10.93
C ARG A 80 15.50 -12.91 10.25
N LYS A 81 14.78 -13.73 11.01
CA LYS A 81 13.74 -14.60 10.48
C LYS A 81 12.73 -14.89 11.59
N ILE A 82 11.51 -14.39 11.41
CA ILE A 82 10.43 -14.53 12.39
C ILE A 82 9.13 -14.91 11.68
N THR A 83 8.20 -15.47 12.45
CA THR A 83 6.83 -15.70 12.00
C THR A 83 5.90 -14.71 12.68
N ILE A 84 5.12 -13.98 11.91
CA ILE A 84 4.10 -13.04 12.41
C ILE A 84 2.69 -13.59 12.16
N GLY A 85 1.68 -12.96 12.76
CA GLY A 85 0.29 -13.33 12.49
C GLY A 85 -0.20 -14.55 13.29
N GLN A 86 0.51 -14.93 14.36
CA GLN A 86 0.20 -16.13 15.14
C GLN A 86 -1.05 -16.00 16.03
N SER A 87 -1.54 -14.77 16.28
CA SER A 87 -2.77 -14.57 17.05
C SER A 87 -3.98 -15.11 16.28
N PRO A 88 -4.95 -15.76 16.95
CA PRO A 88 -6.20 -16.20 16.32
C PRO A 88 -6.97 -15.07 15.63
N THR A 89 -6.80 -13.82 16.08
CA THR A 89 -7.41 -12.62 15.49
C THR A 89 -6.95 -12.34 14.06
N GLU A 90 -5.77 -12.83 13.69
CA GLU A 90 -5.18 -12.63 12.36
C GLU A 90 -5.73 -13.64 11.33
N LYS A 91 -6.69 -14.49 11.72
CA LYS A 91 -7.45 -15.38 10.84
C LYS A 91 -6.59 -16.23 9.90
N GLY A 92 -5.47 -16.74 10.41
CA GLY A 92 -4.57 -17.60 9.63
C GLY A 92 -3.69 -16.86 8.63
N HIS A 93 -3.64 -15.52 8.65
CA HIS A 93 -2.69 -14.72 7.87
C HIS A 93 -1.27 -14.72 8.50
N THR A 94 -0.78 -15.92 8.83
CA THR A 94 0.57 -16.15 9.32
C THR A 94 1.55 -16.05 8.16
N ARG A 95 2.70 -15.39 8.35
CA ARG A 95 3.77 -15.36 7.34
C ARG A 95 5.15 -15.24 7.95
N GLU A 96 6.16 -15.70 7.23
CA GLU A 96 7.55 -15.42 7.55
C GLU A 96 7.91 -13.96 7.15
N CYS A 97 8.73 -13.30 7.96
CA CYS A 97 9.31 -12.00 7.64
C CYS A 97 10.60 -11.76 8.42
N GLN A 98 11.24 -10.62 8.20
CA GLN A 98 12.43 -10.21 8.95
C GLN A 98 12.39 -8.72 9.33
N PHE A 99 13.28 -8.34 10.23
CA PHE A 99 13.67 -6.95 10.44
C PHE A 99 15.09 -6.73 9.93
N ASP A 100 15.26 -5.62 9.22
CA ASP A 100 16.57 -5.07 8.85
C ASP A 100 16.95 -3.92 9.80
N ILE A 101 18.23 -3.56 9.83
CA ILE A 101 18.65 -2.33 10.53
C ILE A 101 18.12 -1.11 9.76
N SER A 102 17.66 -0.07 10.46
CA SER A 102 17.00 1.10 9.85
C SER A 102 17.77 1.72 8.68
N VAL A 103 19.10 1.78 8.74
CA VAL A 103 19.95 2.33 7.67
C VAL A 103 19.93 1.51 6.37
N ALA A 104 19.49 0.24 6.42
CA ALA A 104 19.31 -0.61 5.24
C ALA A 104 17.97 -0.38 4.51
N SER A 105 17.08 0.45 5.06
CA SER A 105 15.78 0.72 4.46
C SER A 105 15.90 1.44 3.10
N GLU A 106 15.07 1.06 2.13
CA GLU A 106 14.89 1.83 0.90
C GLU A 106 14.44 3.27 1.18
N ILE A 107 13.69 3.51 2.26
CA ILE A 107 13.32 4.86 2.70
C ILE A 107 14.58 5.70 2.98
N MET A 108 15.59 5.11 3.62
CA MET A 108 16.85 5.80 3.91
C MET A 108 17.63 6.10 2.62
N ALA A 109 17.62 5.18 1.66
CA ALA A 109 18.22 5.41 0.34
C ALA A 109 17.50 6.56 -0.40
N VAL A 110 16.17 6.60 -0.35
CA VAL A 110 15.37 7.70 -0.93
C VAL A 110 15.69 9.02 -0.26
N LEU A 111 15.77 9.05 1.08
CA LEU A 111 16.12 10.24 1.84
C LEU A 111 17.52 10.77 1.49
N ALA A 112 18.49 9.87 1.29
CA ALA A 112 19.86 10.25 0.92
C ALA A 112 20.01 10.75 -0.53
N LEU A 113 19.11 10.35 -1.43
CA LEU A 113 19.20 10.63 -2.87
C LEU A 113 18.20 11.68 -3.37
N THR A 114 17.28 12.13 -2.52
CA THR A 114 16.28 13.12 -2.92
C THR A 114 16.87 14.53 -3.04
N THR A 115 16.34 15.31 -3.98
CA THR A 115 16.74 16.70 -4.21
C THR A 115 15.71 17.72 -3.71
N SER A 116 14.50 17.27 -3.36
CA SER A 116 13.43 18.12 -2.84
C SER A 116 12.33 17.30 -2.16
N LEU A 117 11.40 17.95 -1.44
CA LEU A 117 10.21 17.30 -0.90
C LEU A 117 9.35 16.66 -2.01
N ALA A 118 9.25 17.31 -3.17
CA ALA A 118 8.48 16.77 -4.30
C ALA A 118 9.12 15.51 -4.89
N ASP A 119 10.45 15.52 -5.07
CA ASP A 119 11.24 14.36 -5.53
C ASP A 119 11.16 13.21 -4.51
N MET A 120 11.24 13.52 -3.20
CA MET A 120 11.14 12.53 -2.14
C MET A 120 9.80 11.83 -2.17
N ARG A 121 8.70 12.59 -2.23
CA ARG A 121 7.34 12.04 -2.32
C ARG A 121 7.17 11.12 -3.52
N GLU A 122 7.67 11.53 -4.67
CA GLU A 122 7.58 10.76 -5.90
C GLU A 122 8.35 9.44 -5.79
N ARG A 123 9.58 9.47 -5.27
CA ARG A 123 10.39 8.27 -5.04
C ARG A 123 9.75 7.33 -4.03
N LEU A 124 9.30 7.86 -2.89
CA LEU A 124 8.59 7.09 -1.87
C LEU A 124 7.33 6.43 -2.45
N GLY A 125 6.57 7.13 -3.30
CA GLY A 125 5.39 6.57 -3.96
C GLY A 125 5.69 5.43 -4.93
N ARG A 126 6.85 5.46 -5.60
CA ARG A 126 7.29 4.46 -6.58
C ARG A 126 7.86 3.18 -5.96
N MET A 127 8.18 3.16 -4.66
CA MET A 127 8.72 1.98 -3.98
C MET A 127 7.75 0.79 -4.12
N VAL A 128 8.27 -0.34 -4.61
CA VAL A 128 7.50 -1.58 -4.80
C VAL A 128 7.54 -2.39 -3.50
N ILE A 129 6.37 -2.76 -2.98
CA ILE A 129 6.24 -3.45 -1.69
C ILE A 129 5.91 -4.94 -1.83
N ALA A 130 5.30 -5.32 -2.96
CA ALA A 130 4.93 -6.70 -3.30
C ALA A 130 4.50 -6.75 -4.78
N SER A 131 4.12 -7.93 -5.25
CA SER A 131 3.33 -8.11 -6.47
C SER A 131 1.87 -8.46 -6.13
N ASP A 132 0.96 -8.18 -7.07
CA ASP A 132 -0.38 -8.74 -7.02
C ASP A 132 -0.41 -10.20 -7.52
N THR A 133 -1.55 -10.87 -7.37
CA THR A 133 -1.74 -12.25 -7.84
C THR A 133 -1.64 -12.43 -9.36
N SER A 134 -1.60 -11.34 -10.12
CA SER A 134 -1.37 -11.33 -11.58
C SER A 134 0.09 -10.99 -11.94
N GLY A 135 0.96 -10.81 -10.95
CA GLY A 135 2.38 -10.48 -11.12
C GLY A 135 2.67 -8.98 -11.34
N ASN A 136 1.67 -8.09 -11.24
CA ASN A 136 1.90 -6.66 -11.39
C ASN A 136 2.50 -6.08 -10.10
N PRO A 137 3.38 -5.07 -10.17
CA PRO A 137 3.96 -4.45 -8.99
C PRO A 137 2.91 -3.65 -8.20
N VAL A 138 2.88 -3.86 -6.89
CA VAL A 138 2.14 -3.05 -5.93
C VAL A 138 3.12 -2.08 -5.26
N THR A 139 2.77 -0.81 -5.24
CA THR A 139 3.63 0.30 -4.81
C THR A 139 3.11 0.94 -3.52
N ALA A 140 3.94 1.76 -2.86
CA ALA A 140 3.51 2.56 -1.71
C ALA A 140 2.42 3.58 -2.07
N GLU A 141 2.40 4.10 -3.31
CA GLU A 141 1.31 4.96 -3.81
C GLU A 141 -0.03 4.20 -3.83
N ASP A 142 -0.05 2.90 -4.16
CA ASP A 142 -1.28 2.09 -4.16
C ASP A 142 -1.88 1.88 -2.79
N LEU A 143 -1.01 1.79 -1.78
CA LEU A 143 -1.42 1.75 -0.39
C LEU A 143 -1.91 3.11 0.11
N GLY A 144 -1.66 4.17 -0.67
CA GLY A 144 -2.02 5.54 -0.35
C GLY A 144 -1.22 6.16 0.78
N VAL A 145 0.02 5.70 0.99
CA VAL A 145 0.86 6.11 2.13
C VAL A 145 1.99 7.07 1.74
N SER A 146 2.22 7.35 0.45
CA SER A 146 3.32 8.22 -0.02
C SER A 146 3.34 9.60 0.63
N GLY A 147 2.18 10.25 0.74
CA GLY A 147 2.04 11.55 1.39
C GLY A 147 2.36 11.49 2.88
N ALA A 148 1.86 10.46 3.58
CA ALA A 148 2.14 10.27 5.01
C ALA A 148 3.62 9.95 5.26
N LEU A 149 4.25 9.13 4.41
CA LEU A 149 5.69 8.87 4.46
C LEU A 149 6.47 10.18 4.28
N THR A 150 6.09 11.01 3.31
CA THR A 150 6.76 12.31 3.07
C THR A 150 6.66 13.25 4.27
N VAL A 151 5.56 13.23 5.03
CA VAL A 151 5.38 14.08 6.21
C VAL A 151 6.24 13.61 7.39
N LEU A 152 6.51 12.31 7.49
CA LEU A 152 7.30 11.75 8.60
C LEU A 152 8.82 11.86 8.39
N MET A 153 9.26 12.09 7.16
CA MET A 153 10.68 12.26 6.78
C MET A 153 11.07 13.73 6.82
#